data_AF-A0A5B8LP87-F1
#
_entry.id   AF-A0A5B8LP87-F1
#
_cell.length_a   1.000
_cell.length_b   1.000
_cell.length_c   1.000
_cell.angle_alpha   90.00
_cell.angle_beta   90.00
_cell.angle_gamma   90.00
#
_symmetry.space_group_name_H-M   'P 1'
#
loop_
_entity.id
_entity.type
_entity.pdbx_description
1 polymer ?
#
loop_
_entity_poly.entity_id
_entity_poly.type
_entity_poly.pdbx_seq_one_letter_code
_entity_poly.pdbx_strand_id
1 'polypeptide(L)'
;MTTAKSNALNALLTNTTPLLNAATGQTAINISAATQMAVWEIMFETQSTWSVTANTSAFYMTTPGSSSGSNTAALTSAETLANTYLTNVKNSTWTVNNNYALNVLSSPSRQDQVFLTAVPEPATWGMLVLGFGLVGGALRSRRRSASVLAAA
;
A
#
# COMPACT_ATOMS: atom_id res chain seq x y z
N MET A 1 -13.19 -8.15 -2.18
CA MET A 1 -12.53 -6.97 -2.80
C MET A 1 -12.04 -7.36 -4.18
N THR A 2 -12.21 -6.52 -5.20
CA THR A 2 -11.73 -6.78 -6.58
C THR A 2 -10.25 -6.43 -6.74
N THR A 3 -9.57 -6.99 -7.74
CA THR A 3 -8.16 -6.68 -8.04
C THR A 3 -7.93 -5.20 -8.36
N ALA A 4 -8.90 -4.54 -9.01
CA ALA A 4 -8.81 -3.11 -9.27
C ALA A 4 -8.77 -2.29 -7.97
N LYS A 5 -9.64 -2.63 -7.00
CA LYS A 5 -9.66 -1.99 -5.68
C LYS A 5 -8.40 -2.29 -4.87
N SER A 6 -7.88 -3.52 -4.91
CA SER A 6 -6.64 -3.86 -4.20
C SER A 6 -5.43 -3.10 -4.75
N ASN A 7 -5.34 -2.97 -6.07
CA ASN A 7 -4.26 -2.23 -6.73
C ASN A 7 -4.35 -0.73 -6.42
N ALA A 8 -5.57 -0.18 -6.43
CA ALA A 8 -5.82 1.20 -6.06
C ALA A 8 -5.42 1.50 -4.61
N LEU A 9 -5.78 0.63 -3.66
CA LEU A 9 -5.38 0.77 -2.26
C LEU A 9 -3.87 0.62 -2.04
N ASN A 10 -3.22 -0.29 -2.76
CA ASN A 10 -1.75 -0.40 -2.72
C ASN A 10 -1.09 0.90 -3.20
N ALA A 11 -1.49 1.41 -4.37
CA ALA A 11 -0.96 2.66 -4.90
C ALA A 11 -1.23 3.84 -3.96
N LEU A 12 -2.44 3.95 -3.41
CA LEU A 12 -2.80 4.97 -2.43
C LEU A 12 -1.90 4.93 -1.20
N LEU A 13 -1.81 3.78 -0.52
CA LEU A 13 -1.12 3.66 0.76
C LEU A 13 0.40 3.79 0.61
N THR A 14 0.97 3.24 -0.46
CA THR A 14 2.43 3.34 -0.70
C THR A 14 2.88 4.76 -1.01
N ASN A 15 2.02 5.60 -1.60
CA ASN A 15 2.33 7.00 -1.89
C ASN A 15 1.97 7.96 -0.74
N THR A 16 0.92 7.67 0.04
CA THR A 16 0.50 8.52 1.17
C THR A 16 1.33 8.30 2.44
N THR A 17 1.87 7.10 2.65
CA THR A 17 2.73 6.80 3.82
C THR A 17 3.95 7.72 3.97
N PRO A 18 4.77 7.99 2.93
CA PRO A 18 5.87 8.94 3.07
C PRO A 18 5.39 10.39 3.30
N LEU A 19 4.24 10.77 2.73
CA LEU A 19 3.64 12.10 2.95
C LEU A 19 3.22 12.28 4.41
N LEU A 20 2.62 11.24 5.01
CA LEU A 20 2.21 11.26 6.40
C LEU A 20 3.41 11.28 7.35
N ASN A 21 4.45 10.49 7.06
CA ASN A 21 5.67 10.45 7.87
C ASN A 21 6.45 11.78 7.86
N ALA A 22 6.37 12.55 6.78
CA ALA A 22 7.02 13.86 6.67
C ALA A 22 6.18 15.01 7.26
N ALA A 23 4.89 14.79 7.52
CA ALA A 23 3.97 15.83 7.96
C ALA A 23 3.93 15.98 9.48
N THR A 24 3.66 17.20 9.94
CA THR A 24 3.48 17.51 11.37
C THR A 24 2.25 18.40 11.56
N GLY A 25 1.73 18.45 12.80
CA GLY A 25 0.60 19.31 13.18
C GLY A 25 -0.64 19.11 12.30
N GLN A 26 -1.25 20.21 11.86
CA GLN A 26 -2.49 20.19 11.08
C GLN A 26 -2.34 19.49 9.73
N THR A 27 -1.16 19.55 9.11
CA THR A 27 -0.90 18.88 7.84
C THR A 27 -0.98 17.36 7.98
N ALA A 28 -0.45 16.81 9.07
CA ALA A 28 -0.55 15.36 9.34
C ALA A 28 -2.01 14.93 9.57
N ILE A 29 -2.79 15.76 10.26
CA ILE A 29 -4.23 15.54 10.45
C ILE A 29 -4.96 15.52 9.08
N ASN A 30 -4.68 16.50 8.22
CA ASN A 30 -5.33 16.57 6.91
C ASN A 30 -4.94 15.39 6.01
N ILE A 31 -3.66 14.99 5.99
CA ILE A 31 -3.18 13.86 5.17
C ILE A 31 -3.74 12.53 5.68
N SER A 32 -3.72 12.29 6.98
CA SER A 32 -4.28 11.06 7.55
C SER A 32 -5.79 10.96 7.28
N ALA A 33 -6.53 12.05 7.49
CA ALA A 33 -7.95 12.12 7.15
C ALA A 33 -8.22 11.90 5.66
N ALA A 34 -7.47 12.58 4.79
CA ALA A 34 -7.58 12.42 3.34
C ALA A 34 -7.32 10.98 2.90
N THR A 35 -6.31 10.34 3.49
CA THR A 35 -5.97 8.94 3.23
C THR A 35 -7.12 8.03 3.67
N GLN A 36 -7.66 8.24 4.86
CA GLN A 36 -8.79 7.45 5.37
C GLN A 36 -10.05 7.59 4.50
N MET A 37 -10.40 8.82 4.11
CA MET A 37 -11.55 9.06 3.23
C MET A 37 -11.36 8.38 1.87
N ALA A 38 -10.16 8.49 1.27
CA ALA A 38 -9.85 7.82 0.02
C ALA A 38 -9.88 6.28 0.14
N VAL A 39 -9.43 5.71 1.26
CA VAL A 39 -9.52 4.26 1.53
C VAL A 39 -10.98 3.81 1.57
N TRP A 40 -11.83 4.51 2.32
CA TRP A 40 -13.26 4.18 2.40
C TRP A 40 -13.95 4.32 1.05
N GLU A 41 -13.65 5.39 0.33
CA GLU A 41 -14.17 5.61 -1.00
C GLU A 41 -13.81 4.43 -1.93
N ILE A 42 -12.54 4.03 -2.01
CA ILE A 42 -12.15 2.89 -2.86
C ILE A 42 -12.81 1.58 -2.39
N MET A 43 -12.87 1.33 -1.08
CA MET A 43 -13.40 0.09 -0.52
C MET A 43 -14.91 -0.05 -0.77
N PHE A 44 -15.67 1.01 -0.54
CA PHE A 44 -17.13 0.96 -0.51
C PHE A 44 -17.81 1.53 -1.75
N GLU A 45 -17.11 2.28 -2.61
CA GLU A 45 -17.72 2.81 -3.83
C GLU A 45 -18.20 1.67 -4.75
N THR A 46 -19.41 1.83 -5.23
CA THR A 46 -20.13 0.94 -6.14
C THR A 46 -20.14 1.46 -7.58
N GLN A 47 -19.83 2.75 -7.78
CA GLN A 47 -19.73 3.42 -9.07
C GLN A 47 -18.34 3.21 -9.72
N SER A 48 -18.21 3.68 -10.96
CA SER A 48 -16.97 3.59 -11.75
C SER A 48 -15.96 4.72 -11.47
N THR A 49 -16.34 5.73 -10.69
CA THR A 49 -15.51 6.89 -10.37
C THR A 49 -15.46 7.10 -8.87
N TRP A 50 -14.26 7.18 -8.32
CA TRP A 50 -14.04 7.48 -6.90
C TRP A 50 -14.03 8.99 -6.65
N SER A 51 -14.88 9.46 -5.74
CA SER A 51 -14.89 10.86 -5.29
C SER A 51 -15.51 11.03 -3.92
N VAL A 52 -14.89 11.85 -3.07
CA VAL A 52 -15.40 12.13 -1.73
C VAL A 52 -16.36 13.34 -1.67
N THR A 53 -16.72 13.92 -2.82
CA THR A 53 -17.53 15.16 -2.89
C THR A 53 -19.00 14.93 -2.55
N ALA A 54 -19.49 13.69 -2.54
CA ALA A 54 -20.92 13.38 -2.50
C ALA A 54 -21.57 13.42 -1.11
N ASN A 55 -20.84 13.25 0.00
CA ASN A 55 -21.43 13.30 1.36
C ASN A 55 -20.36 13.40 2.47
N THR A 56 -19.96 14.63 2.77
CA THR A 56 -18.94 14.94 3.79
C THR A 56 -19.43 14.73 5.23
N SER A 57 -20.74 14.49 5.40
CA SER A 57 -21.41 14.42 6.69
C SER A 57 -21.11 13.17 7.52
N ALA A 58 -20.45 12.15 6.96
CA ALA A 58 -20.12 10.91 7.68
C ALA A 58 -18.70 10.92 8.29
N PHE A 59 -17.83 11.85 7.88
CA PHE A 59 -16.45 11.93 8.39
C PHE A 59 -16.30 13.13 9.32
N TYR A 60 -16.00 12.84 10.60
CA TYR A 60 -15.79 13.86 11.62
C TYR A 60 -14.30 13.98 11.91
N MET A 61 -13.79 15.21 11.84
CA MET A 61 -12.40 15.49 12.17
C MET A 61 -12.31 16.46 13.33
N THR A 62 -11.57 16.06 14.36
CA THR A 62 -11.30 16.87 15.54
C THR A 62 -9.80 17.07 15.67
N THR A 63 -9.37 18.29 15.98
CA THR A 63 -8.00 18.54 16.41
C THR A 63 -7.74 17.87 17.76
N PRO A 64 -6.60 17.20 17.97
CA PRO A 64 -6.25 16.60 19.26
C PRO A 64 -6.38 17.64 20.39
N GLY A 65 -7.10 17.30 21.46
CA GLY A 65 -7.34 18.19 22.60
C GLY A 65 -8.51 19.17 22.44
N SER A 66 -9.28 19.09 21.35
CA SER A 66 -10.50 19.91 21.17
C SER A 66 -11.75 19.13 21.59
N SER A 67 -12.59 19.73 22.44
CA SER A 67 -13.70 19.01 23.08
C SER A 67 -15.01 19.00 22.31
N SER A 68 -15.23 19.83 21.29
CA SER A 68 -16.46 19.77 20.48
C SER A 68 -16.33 20.48 19.12
N GLY A 69 -16.69 19.79 18.04
CA GLY A 69 -16.96 20.36 16.72
C GLY A 69 -16.12 19.76 15.59
N SER A 70 -16.75 19.44 14.46
CA SER A 70 -16.04 19.14 13.21
C SER A 70 -15.19 20.36 12.83
N ASN A 71 -13.88 20.17 12.66
CA ASN A 71 -13.04 21.20 12.07
C ASN A 71 -13.35 21.28 10.57
N THR A 72 -14.32 22.12 10.20
CA THR A 72 -14.84 22.24 8.84
C THR A 72 -13.78 22.64 7.83
N ALA A 73 -12.89 23.59 8.18
CA ALA A 73 -11.80 24.01 7.29
C ALA A 73 -10.80 22.89 7.02
N ALA A 74 -10.46 22.13 8.05
CA ALA A 74 -9.55 21.01 7.92
C ALA A 74 -10.24 19.82 7.21
N LEU A 75 -11.54 19.63 7.40
CA LEU A 75 -12.36 18.67 6.66
C LEU A 75 -12.34 19.00 5.16
N THR A 76 -12.62 20.25 4.77
CA THR A 76 -12.52 20.71 3.36
C THR A 76 -11.11 20.53 2.78
N SER A 77 -10.08 20.79 3.59
CA SER A 77 -8.68 20.57 3.18
C SER A 77 -8.40 19.09 2.92
N ALA A 78 -8.86 18.21 3.81
CA ALA A 78 -8.70 16.78 3.69
C ALA A 78 -9.51 16.21 2.50
N GLU A 79 -10.70 16.73 2.22
CA GLU A 79 -11.51 16.38 1.04
C GLU A 79 -10.79 16.72 -0.27
N THR A 80 -10.22 17.92 -0.33
CA THR A 80 -9.44 18.38 -1.49
C THR A 80 -8.24 17.47 -1.74
N LEU A 81 -7.52 17.10 -0.67
CA LEU A 81 -6.42 16.15 -0.74
C LEU A 81 -6.87 14.74 -1.14
N ALA A 82 -7.97 14.24 -0.56
CA ALA A 82 -8.51 12.92 -0.88
C ALA A 82 -8.89 12.83 -2.36
N ASN A 83 -9.59 13.84 -2.90
CA ASN A 83 -9.92 13.89 -4.32
C ASN A 83 -8.66 13.96 -5.20
N THR A 84 -7.60 14.65 -4.75
CA THR A 84 -6.30 14.64 -5.43
C THR A 84 -5.68 13.24 -5.46
N TYR A 85 -5.69 12.53 -4.32
CA TYR A 85 -5.17 11.17 -4.21
C TYR A 85 -5.95 10.19 -5.09
N LEU A 86 -7.28 10.24 -5.04
CA LEU A 86 -8.15 9.42 -5.87
C LEU A 86 -7.93 9.69 -7.36
N THR A 87 -7.71 10.95 -7.74
CA THR A 87 -7.36 11.32 -9.12
C THR A 87 -6.01 10.74 -9.54
N ASN A 88 -4.98 10.84 -8.68
CA ASN A 88 -3.67 10.27 -8.97
C ASN A 88 -3.71 8.75 -9.15
N VAL A 89 -4.49 8.05 -8.31
CA VAL A 89 -4.69 6.60 -8.42
C VAL A 89 -5.46 6.26 -9.70
N LYS A 90 -6.56 6.97 -9.98
CA LYS A 90 -7.38 6.77 -11.18
C LYS A 90 -6.58 6.97 -12.46
N ASN A 91 -5.76 8.02 -12.50
CA ASN A 91 -4.93 8.36 -13.67
C ASN A 91 -3.63 7.55 -13.73
N SER A 92 -3.42 6.59 -12.82
CA SER A 92 -2.18 5.80 -12.72
C SER A 92 -0.91 6.64 -12.54
N THR A 93 -1.04 7.88 -12.06
CA THR A 93 0.09 8.69 -11.60
C THR A 93 0.71 8.07 -10.36
N TRP A 94 -0.14 7.53 -9.46
CA TRP A 94 0.27 6.65 -8.38
C TRP A 94 0.09 5.21 -8.84
N THR A 95 1.20 4.49 -8.93
CA THR A 95 1.23 3.12 -9.44
C THR A 95 1.36 2.10 -8.31
N VAL A 96 1.02 0.85 -8.61
CA VAL A 96 1.15 -0.27 -7.67
C VAL A 96 2.62 -0.54 -7.37
N ASN A 97 2.93 -0.70 -6.08
CA ASN A 97 4.21 -1.21 -5.63
C ASN A 97 4.09 -2.69 -5.24
N ASN A 98 4.67 -3.56 -6.07
CA ASN A 98 4.63 -5.02 -5.90
C ASN A 98 5.48 -5.52 -4.73
N ASN A 99 6.28 -4.67 -4.09
CA ASN A 99 7.04 -5.03 -2.89
C ASN A 99 6.14 -5.07 -1.65
N TYR A 100 4.88 -4.64 -1.76
CA TYR A 100 3.91 -4.64 -0.68
C TYR A 100 2.67 -5.44 -1.05
N ALA A 101 2.23 -6.31 -0.14
CA ALA A 101 0.94 -6.98 -0.19
C ALA A 101 -0.06 -6.20 0.66
N LEU A 102 -1.29 -6.10 0.15
CA LEU A 102 -2.41 -5.46 0.84
C LEU A 102 -3.12 -6.49 1.71
N ASN A 103 -3.32 -6.18 2.98
CA ASN A 103 -4.10 -6.98 3.91
C ASN A 103 -5.25 -6.16 4.48
N VAL A 104 -6.39 -6.83 4.68
CA VAL A 104 -7.58 -6.25 5.29
C VAL A 104 -7.95 -7.09 6.50
N LEU A 105 -8.00 -6.45 7.66
CA LEU A 105 -8.54 -7.02 8.88
C LEU A 105 -9.98 -6.54 9.01
N SER A 106 -10.94 -7.47 8.83
CA SER A 106 -12.36 -7.16 8.94
C SER A 106 -12.90 -7.47 10.33
N SER A 107 -13.79 -6.60 10.84
CA SER A 107 -14.43 -6.79 12.14
C SER A 107 -15.94 -6.59 12.05
N PRO A 108 -16.76 -7.50 12.63
CA PRO A 108 -18.22 -7.33 12.67
C PRO A 108 -18.70 -6.15 13.52
N SER A 109 -17.86 -5.65 14.43
CA SER A 109 -18.24 -4.66 15.43
C SER A 109 -17.25 -3.51 15.58
N ARG A 110 -16.22 -3.45 14.72
CA ARG A 110 -15.17 -2.42 14.74
C ARG A 110 -14.85 -1.99 13.32
N GLN A 111 -14.11 -0.90 13.19
CA GLN A 111 -13.63 -0.41 11.91
C GLN A 111 -12.69 -1.43 11.25
N ASP A 112 -12.95 -1.74 9.98
CA ASP A 112 -12.05 -2.54 9.15
C ASP A 112 -10.72 -1.79 8.95
N GLN A 113 -9.62 -2.51 9.14
CA GLN A 113 -8.27 -1.97 9.02
C GLN A 113 -7.60 -2.47 7.74
N VAL A 114 -7.08 -1.54 6.95
CA VAL A 114 -6.31 -1.83 5.74
C VAL A 114 -4.85 -1.47 6.00
N PHE A 115 -3.92 -2.38 5.70
CA PHE A 115 -2.50 -2.15 5.89
C PHE A 115 -1.66 -2.91 4.85
N LEU A 116 -0.42 -2.47 4.70
CA LEU A 116 0.55 -3.08 3.79
C LEU A 116 1.54 -3.93 4.57
N THR A 117 1.91 -5.07 4.02
CA THR A 117 3.02 -5.89 4.51
C THR A 117 4.05 -6.04 3.41
N ALA A 118 5.33 -5.87 3.74
CA ALA A 118 6.40 -6.11 2.78
C ALA A 118 6.37 -7.58 2.32
N VAL A 119 6.38 -7.80 1.01
CA VAL A 119 6.52 -9.13 0.41
C VAL A 119 8.02 -9.42 0.35
N PRO A 120 8.50 -10.50 1.01
CA PRO A 120 9.89 -10.93 0.86
C PRO A 120 10.14 -11.19 -0.62
N GLU A 121 11.15 -10.54 -1.20
CA GLU A 121 11.31 -10.50 -2.66
C GLU A 121 11.27 -11.92 -3.26
N PRO A 122 10.40 -12.18 -4.25
CA PRO A 122 10.42 -13.46 -4.99
C PRO A 122 11.80 -13.77 -5.58
N ALA A 123 12.56 -12.71 -5.89
CA ALA A 123 13.94 -12.79 -6.37
C ALA A 123 14.92 -13.35 -5.32
N THR A 124 14.68 -13.21 -4.02
CA THR A 124 15.58 -13.79 -3.00
C THR A 124 15.61 -15.31 -3.13
N TRP A 125 14.44 -15.93 -3.30
CA TRP A 125 14.33 -17.36 -3.56
C TRP A 125 15.00 -17.74 -4.89
N GLY A 126 14.76 -16.96 -5.94
CA GLY A 126 15.41 -17.14 -7.24
C GLY A 126 16.94 -17.07 -7.16
N MET A 127 17.49 -16.06 -6.49
CA MET A 127 18.93 -15.86 -6.30
C MET A 127 19.55 -16.95 -5.43
N LEU A 128 18.86 -17.43 -4.40
CA LEU A 128 19.32 -18.56 -3.59
C LEU A 128 19.38 -19.84 -4.42
N VAL A 129 18.33 -20.14 -5.19
CA VAL A 129 18.31 -21.31 -6.09
C VAL A 129 19.40 -21.20 -7.15
N LEU A 130 19.59 -20.02 -7.73
CA LEU A 130 20.61 -19.77 -8.76
C LEU A 130 22.02 -19.90 -8.16
N GLY A 131 22.26 -19.31 -6.99
CA GLY A 131 23.51 -19.42 -6.25
C GLY A 131 23.85 -20.86 -5.86
N PHE A 132 22.90 -21.59 -5.26
CA PHE A 132 23.09 -23.01 -4.93
C PHE A 132 23.23 -23.89 -6.18
N GLY A 133 22.52 -23.57 -7.26
CA GLY A 133 22.62 -24.24 -8.55
C GLY A 133 24.01 -24.10 -9.17
N LEU A 134 24.60 -22.90 -9.13
CA LEU A 134 25.96 -22.64 -9.61
C LEU A 134 27.01 -23.38 -8.77
N VAL A 135 26.92 -23.30 -7.44
CA VAL A 135 27.86 -23.99 -6.53
C VAL A 135 27.76 -25.51 -6.71
N GLY A 136 26.55 -26.07 -6.72
CA GLY A 136 26.32 -27.50 -6.95
C GLY A 136 26.79 -27.96 -8.34
N GLY A 137 26.56 -27.15 -9.37
CA GLY A 137 27.02 -27.40 -10.74
C GLY A 137 28.54 -27.43 -10.85
N ALA A 138 29.24 -26.47 -10.23
CA ALA A 138 30.70 -26.42 -10.21
C ALA A 138 31.31 -27.63 -9.48
N LEU A 139 30.75 -28.02 -8.33
CA LEU A 139 31.18 -29.20 -7.58
C LEU A 139 30.97 -30.50 -8.38
N ARG A 140 29.85 -30.62 -9.11
CA ARG A 140 29.56 -31.78 -9.95
C ARG A 140 30.49 -31.87 -11.16
N SER A 141 30.83 -30.73 -11.77
CA SER A 141 31.82 -30.65 -12.86
C SER A 141 33.18 -31.17 -12.40
N ARG A 142 33.67 -30.70 -11.24
CA ARG A 142 34.99 -31.09 -10.70
C ARG A 142 35.11 -32.59 -10.42
N ARG A 143 34.05 -33.22 -9.91
CA ARG A 143 34.02 -34.68 -9.65
C ARG A 143 34.14 -35.50 -10.94
N ARG A 144 33.50 -35.07 -12.03
CA ARG A 144 33.57 -35.76 -13.33
C ARG A 144 34.99 -35.72 -13.92
N SER A 145 35.67 -34.58 -13.84
CA SER A 145 37.05 -34.46 -14.30
C SER A 145 38.01 -35.32 -13.46
N ALA A 146 37.79 -35.41 -12.15
CA ALA A 146 38.61 -36.24 -11.25
C ALA A 146 38.43 -37.75 -11.50
N SER A 147 37.22 -38.22 -11.81
CA SER A 147 36.97 -39.64 -12.09
C SER A 147 37.56 -40.11 -13.43
N VAL A 148 37.67 -39.22 -14.44
CA VAL A 148 38.31 -39.55 -15.73
C VAL A 148 39.82 -39.74 -15.59
N LEU A 149 40.47 -38.98 -14.69
CA LEU A 149 41.91 -39.09 -14.38
C LEU A 149 42.28 -40.32 -13.54
N ALA A 150 41.34 -40.88 -12.77
CA ALA A 150 41.59 -42.06 -11.93
C ALA A 150 41.30 -43.40 -12.65
N ALA A 151 40.71 -43.35 -13.85
CA ALA A 151 40.37 -44.52 -14.67
C ALA A 151 41.26 -44.68 -15.92
N ALA A 152 42.27 -43.82 -16.08
CA ALA A 152 43.32 -43.88 -17.11
C ALA A 152 44.65 -44.28 -16.45
#